data_AF-A0A7C7JZF0-F1
#
_entry.id   AF-A0A7C7JZF0-F1
#
_cell.length_a   1.000
_cell.length_b   1.000
_cell.length_c   1.000
_cell.angle_alpha   90.00
_cell.angle_beta   90.00
_cell.angle_gamma   90.00
#
_symmetry.space_group_name_H-M   'P 1'
#
loop_
_entity.id
_entity.type
_entity.pdbx_description
1 polymer ?
#
loop_
_entity_poly.entity_id
_entity_poly.type
_entity_poly.pdbx_seq_one_letter_code
_entity_poly.pdbx_strand_id
1 'polypeptide(L)'
;MFNGFITSAWSPVIYQILFMTLCIGVIVKGVKGGIEKWSKVMMPLIVILLGMLAVRGMTLPGGMEGLSFLFNPRFEDLTASAIVLALGHSFFTVSLGMGTMITYGSYLDKKQNLMTSALWVIFLDTAIAMLAGVAIFTTVFALGANPAEGPGLIFVVLPTVFAQMAGGAIWSTMFFILLFMAALTSAISILEVVTAYFIDQKGWSRKKATIQFGAVITVVGAFCSFSLGGGINITEFMGMPFMDFMDYLSSKYMLPIGGMLTAIFVLKKWGISNYLAELKNGMEGKNVSPQLVKAILTKGNINALSKGFVQ
;
A
#
# COMPACT_ATOMS: atom_id res chain seq x y z
N MET A 1 25.66 7.32 2.37
CA MET A 1 25.43 6.68 1.05
C MET A 1 24.01 6.93 0.54
N PHE A 2 22.96 6.58 1.28
CA PHE A 2 21.56 6.78 0.85
C PHE A 2 21.21 8.24 0.52
N ASN A 3 21.47 9.19 1.42
CA ASN A 3 21.19 10.61 1.16
C ASN A 3 21.84 11.11 -0.13
N GLY A 4 23.12 10.79 -0.36
CA GLY A 4 23.80 11.15 -1.60
C GLY A 4 23.21 10.50 -2.86
N PHE A 5 22.61 9.31 -2.74
CA PHE A 5 21.92 8.65 -3.84
C PHE A 5 20.60 9.34 -4.17
N ILE A 6 19.73 9.57 -3.17
CA ILE A 6 18.41 10.19 -3.39
C ILE A 6 18.52 11.65 -3.81
N THR A 7 19.61 12.35 -3.43
CA THR A 7 19.85 13.72 -3.87
C THR A 7 20.55 13.80 -5.23
N SER A 8 21.03 12.68 -5.78
CA SER A 8 21.67 12.70 -7.10
C SER A 8 20.62 12.90 -8.19
N ALA A 9 20.91 13.76 -9.17
CA ALA A 9 19.93 14.16 -10.17
C ALA A 9 19.40 12.97 -10.99
N TRP A 10 20.27 12.10 -11.50
CA TRP A 10 19.89 11.10 -12.50
C TRP A 10 19.77 9.68 -11.96
N SER A 11 20.50 9.30 -10.90
CA SER A 11 20.55 7.91 -10.46
C SER A 11 19.16 7.38 -10.07
N PRO A 12 18.38 8.04 -9.19
CA PRO A 12 17.07 7.52 -8.80
C PRO A 12 16.08 7.50 -9.98
N VAL A 13 16.16 8.48 -10.88
CA VAL A 13 15.33 8.55 -12.10
C VAL A 13 15.60 7.37 -13.02
N ILE A 14 16.86 6.97 -13.20
CA ILE A 14 17.21 5.78 -14.00
C ILE A 14 16.60 4.52 -13.39
N TYR A 15 16.73 4.32 -12.07
CA TYR A 15 16.13 3.16 -11.41
C TYR A 15 14.59 3.20 -11.44
N GLN A 16 13.99 4.39 -11.37
CA GLN A 16 12.55 4.56 -11.56
C GLN A 16 12.11 4.16 -12.97
N ILE A 17 12.84 4.56 -14.02
CA ILE A 17 12.55 4.18 -15.41
C ILE A 17 12.62 2.65 -15.56
N LEU A 18 13.65 2.01 -15.00
CA LEU A 18 13.78 0.55 -15.02
C LEU A 18 12.60 -0.13 -14.31
N PHE A 19 12.24 0.36 -13.12
CA PHE A 19 11.13 -0.15 -12.33
C PHE A 19 9.79 0.01 -13.06
N MET A 20 9.52 1.18 -13.65
CA MET A 20 8.30 1.44 -14.41
C MET A 20 8.24 0.61 -15.69
N THR A 21 9.37 0.36 -16.34
CA THR A 21 9.44 -0.53 -17.51
C THR A 21 9.02 -1.96 -17.14
N LEU A 22 9.40 -2.46 -15.96
CA LEU A 22 8.93 -3.74 -15.46
C LEU A 22 7.43 -3.73 -15.20
N CYS A 23 6.90 -2.69 -14.54
CA CYS A 23 5.46 -2.54 -14.30
C CYS A 23 4.66 -2.58 -15.62
N ILE A 24 5.07 -1.78 -16.61
CA ILE A 24 4.47 -1.74 -17.94
C ILE A 24 4.54 -3.11 -18.60
N GLY A 25 5.70 -3.77 -18.53
CA GLY A 25 5.92 -5.10 -19.10
C GLY A 25 4.99 -6.18 -18.54
N VAL A 26 4.65 -6.10 -17.24
CA VAL A 26 3.66 -7.01 -16.62
C VAL A 26 2.25 -6.70 -17.11
N ILE A 27 1.84 -5.43 -17.09
CA ILE A 27 0.47 -5.05 -17.43
C ILE A 27 0.15 -5.26 -18.91
N VAL A 28 1.11 -5.05 -19.82
CA VAL A 28 0.94 -5.30 -21.26
C VAL A 28 0.60 -6.76 -21.55
N LYS A 29 1.05 -7.71 -20.70
CA LYS A 29 0.70 -9.14 -20.79
C LYS A 29 -0.71 -9.47 -20.28
N GLY A 30 -1.45 -8.48 -19.81
CA GLY A 30 -2.82 -8.59 -19.32
C GLY A 30 -2.93 -9.18 -17.91
N VAL A 31 -4.18 -9.30 -17.44
CA VAL A 31 -4.49 -9.71 -16.06
C VAL A 31 -4.02 -11.13 -15.78
N LYS A 32 -4.46 -12.12 -16.58
CA LYS A 32 -4.10 -13.54 -16.40
C LYS A 32 -2.64 -13.84 -16.74
N GLY A 33 -2.15 -13.28 -17.85
CA GLY A 33 -0.80 -13.56 -18.38
C GLY A 33 0.33 -12.78 -17.70
N GLY A 34 0.00 -11.65 -17.07
CA GLY A 34 0.91 -10.78 -16.35
C GLY A 34 0.61 -10.77 -14.86
N ILE A 35 -0.37 -9.96 -14.45
CA ILE A 35 -0.65 -9.61 -13.05
C ILE A 35 -0.80 -10.88 -12.18
N GLU A 36 -1.70 -11.79 -12.55
CA GLU A 36 -1.98 -13.00 -11.78
C GLU A 36 -0.76 -13.93 -11.68
N LYS A 37 -0.03 -14.11 -12.78
CA LYS A 37 1.16 -14.98 -12.82
C LYS A 37 2.28 -14.46 -11.94
N TRP A 38 2.53 -13.15 -11.97
CA TRP A 38 3.55 -12.52 -11.14
C TRP A 38 3.15 -12.57 -9.66
N SER A 39 1.92 -12.19 -9.32
CA SER A 39 1.41 -12.23 -7.94
C SER A 39 1.44 -13.64 -7.34
N LYS A 40 1.10 -14.69 -8.11
CA LYS A 40 1.18 -16.09 -7.65
C LYS A 40 2.57 -16.54 -7.23
N VAL A 41 3.62 -15.94 -7.80
CA VAL A 41 5.02 -16.26 -7.46
C VAL A 41 5.54 -15.33 -6.37
N MET A 42 5.30 -14.03 -6.50
CA MET A 42 5.86 -13.02 -5.61
C MET A 42 5.24 -13.08 -4.22
N MET A 43 3.93 -13.30 -4.08
CA MET A 43 3.26 -13.30 -2.77
C MET A 43 3.80 -14.39 -1.83
N PRO A 44 3.90 -15.68 -2.24
CA PRO A 44 4.51 -16.70 -1.39
C PRO A 44 5.99 -16.40 -1.07
N LEU A 45 6.75 -15.90 -2.04
CA LEU A 45 8.16 -15.55 -1.83
C LEU A 45 8.32 -14.43 -0.80
N ILE A 46 7.47 -13.39 -0.85
CA ILE A 46 7.46 -12.31 0.14
C ILE A 46 7.25 -12.89 1.54
N VAL A 47 6.24 -13.75 1.73
CA VAL A 47 5.94 -14.36 3.04
C VAL A 47 7.11 -15.21 3.55
N ILE A 48 7.72 -16.01 2.67
CA ILE A 48 8.88 -16.85 3.02
C ILE A 48 10.08 -16.00 3.43
N LEU A 49 10.43 -14.99 2.63
CA LEU A 49 11.54 -14.07 2.91
C LEU A 49 11.30 -13.30 4.21
N LEU A 50 10.08 -12.83 4.44
CA LEU A 50 9.70 -12.09 5.64
C LEU A 50 9.78 -12.97 6.88
N GLY A 51 9.31 -14.22 6.79
CA GLY A 51 9.42 -15.20 7.87
C GLY A 51 10.87 -15.49 8.25
N MET A 52 11.76 -15.65 7.27
CA MET A 52 13.19 -15.84 7.53
C MET A 52 13.82 -14.62 8.21
N LEU A 53 13.48 -13.40 7.78
CA LEU A 53 13.96 -12.17 8.41
C LEU A 53 13.42 -12.01 9.84
N ALA A 54 12.14 -12.34 10.08
CA ALA A 54 11.53 -12.31 11.41
C ALA A 54 12.22 -13.29 12.38
N VAL A 55 12.42 -14.54 11.96
CA VAL A 55 13.14 -15.54 12.76
C VAL A 55 14.57 -15.07 13.03
N ARG A 56 15.24 -14.51 12.02
CA ARG A 56 16.60 -14.00 12.19
C ARG A 56 16.65 -12.85 13.19
N GLY A 57 15.77 -11.86 13.08
CA GLY A 57 15.71 -10.73 14.00
C GLY A 57 15.45 -11.17 15.45
N MET A 58 14.52 -12.10 15.67
CA MET A 58 14.22 -12.63 17.01
C MET A 58 15.36 -13.45 17.62
N THR A 59 16.20 -14.09 16.80
CA THR A 59 17.34 -14.91 17.28
C THR A 59 18.60 -14.09 17.55
N LEU A 60 18.60 -12.79 17.21
CA LEU A 60 19.71 -11.91 17.58
C LEU A 60 19.64 -11.55 19.07
N PRO A 61 20.80 -11.35 19.74
CA PRO A 61 20.83 -10.81 21.10
C PRO A 61 20.08 -9.48 21.17
N GLY A 62 19.17 -9.33 22.14
CA GLY A 62 18.34 -8.12 22.29
C GLY A 62 17.16 -8.01 21.31
N GLY A 63 17.05 -8.89 20.30
CA GLY A 63 16.00 -8.78 19.28
C GLY A 63 14.57 -8.98 19.82
N MET A 64 14.42 -9.76 20.89
CA MET A 64 13.13 -9.97 21.55
C MET A 64 12.54 -8.69 22.16
N GLU A 65 13.37 -7.69 22.49
CA GLU A 65 12.87 -6.39 22.96
C GLU A 65 12.07 -5.66 21.88
N GLY A 66 12.38 -5.89 20.60
CA GLY A 66 11.60 -5.37 19.49
C GLY A 66 10.16 -5.89 19.46
N LEU A 67 9.89 -7.09 19.99
CA LEU A 67 8.52 -7.58 20.16
C LEU A 67 7.80 -6.80 21.26
N SER A 68 8.47 -6.54 22.38
CA SER A 68 7.91 -5.70 23.45
C SER A 68 7.60 -4.29 22.94
N PHE A 69 8.48 -3.71 22.12
CA PHE A 69 8.21 -2.42 21.49
C PHE A 69 6.98 -2.45 20.57
N LEU A 70 6.80 -3.51 19.79
CA LEU A 70 5.72 -3.63 18.82
C LEU A 70 4.35 -3.97 19.44
N PHE A 71 4.34 -4.84 20.45
CA PHE A 71 3.10 -5.42 20.98
C PHE A 71 2.68 -4.88 22.34
N ASN A 72 3.56 -4.19 23.08
CA ASN A 72 3.18 -3.61 24.37
C ASN A 72 2.43 -2.29 24.13
N PRO A 73 1.11 -2.22 24.42
CA PRO A 73 0.32 -1.03 24.11
C PRO A 73 0.71 0.14 25.01
N ARG A 74 0.97 1.29 24.40
CA ARG A 74 1.18 2.57 25.10
C ARG A 74 -0.05 3.44 24.90
N PHE A 75 -0.98 3.40 25.86
CA PHE A 75 -2.23 4.17 25.77
C PHE A 75 -2.01 5.68 25.82
N GLU A 76 -0.88 6.12 26.38
CA GLU A 76 -0.46 7.53 26.37
C GLU A 76 -0.22 8.06 24.94
N ASP A 77 0.17 7.19 24.00
CA ASP A 77 0.38 7.56 22.59
C ASP A 77 -0.93 7.61 21.78
N LEU A 78 -2.06 7.19 22.37
CA LEU A 78 -3.36 7.13 21.70
C LEU A 78 -4.02 8.51 21.62
N THR A 79 -3.45 9.38 20.79
CA THR A 79 -3.99 10.72 20.53
C THR A 79 -5.02 10.71 19.40
N ALA A 80 -5.85 11.74 19.32
CA ALA A 80 -6.77 11.92 18.17
C ALA A 80 -6.01 11.95 16.83
N SER A 81 -4.82 12.55 16.81
CA SER A 81 -3.96 12.55 15.62
C SER A 81 -3.48 11.14 15.26
N ALA A 82 -3.07 10.34 16.25
CA ALA A 82 -2.66 8.95 16.04
C ALA A 82 -3.82 8.10 15.46
N ILE A 83 -5.04 8.29 15.94
CA ILE A 83 -6.23 7.59 15.40
C ILE A 83 -6.46 7.96 13.93
N VAL A 84 -6.38 9.25 13.57
CA VAL A 84 -6.55 9.70 12.19
C VAL A 84 -5.45 9.15 11.28
N LEU A 85 -4.20 9.15 11.73
CA LEU A 85 -3.07 8.57 10.99
C LEU A 85 -3.25 7.06 10.78
N ALA A 86 -3.65 6.33 11.82
CA ALA A 86 -3.92 4.89 11.72
C ALA A 86 -5.07 4.57 10.76
N LEU A 87 -6.14 5.38 10.76
CA LEU A 87 -7.24 5.26 9.79
C LEU A 87 -6.78 5.55 8.36
N GLY A 88 -5.96 6.59 8.14
CA GLY A 88 -5.37 6.87 6.83
C GLY A 88 -4.50 5.71 6.33
N HIS A 89 -3.66 5.16 7.20
CA HIS A 89 -2.82 4.02 6.89
C HIS A 89 -3.63 2.77 6.57
N SER A 90 -4.73 2.50 7.31
CA SER A 90 -5.58 1.34 7.05
C SER A 90 -6.25 1.41 5.67
N PHE A 91 -6.62 2.60 5.19
CA PHE A 91 -7.14 2.76 3.82
C PHE A 91 -6.04 2.55 2.77
N PHE A 92 -4.84 3.09 3.03
CA PHE A 92 -3.71 2.99 2.12
C PHE A 92 -3.26 1.54 1.93
N THR A 93 -3.07 0.79 3.02
CA THR A 93 -2.51 -0.58 2.97
C THR A 93 -3.41 -1.53 2.17
N VAL A 94 -4.73 -1.46 2.32
CA VAL A 94 -5.67 -2.26 1.52
C VAL A 94 -6.06 -1.60 0.18
N SER A 95 -5.35 -0.57 -0.26
CA SER A 95 -5.57 0.12 -1.55
C SER A 95 -7.00 0.66 -1.75
N LEU A 96 -7.64 1.12 -0.67
CA LEU A 96 -8.98 1.71 -0.72
C LEU A 96 -8.95 3.17 -1.17
N GLY A 97 -10.00 3.59 -1.89
CA GLY A 97 -10.19 4.97 -2.32
C GLY A 97 -9.51 5.37 -3.64
N MET A 98 -8.59 4.55 -4.15
CA MET A 98 -7.92 4.76 -5.45
C MET A 98 -8.52 3.95 -6.62
N GLY A 99 -9.59 3.19 -6.40
CA GLY A 99 -10.26 2.40 -7.46
C GLY A 99 -9.66 1.01 -7.73
N THR A 100 -8.51 0.68 -7.15
CA THR A 100 -7.83 -0.62 -7.30
C THR A 100 -8.74 -1.82 -7.04
N MET A 101 -9.47 -1.80 -5.92
CA MET A 101 -10.38 -2.89 -5.57
C MET A 101 -11.59 -2.98 -6.53
N ILE A 102 -12.03 -1.86 -7.10
CA ILE A 102 -13.09 -1.83 -8.11
C ILE A 102 -12.59 -2.46 -9.41
N THR A 103 -11.39 -2.07 -9.86
CA THR A 103 -10.75 -2.60 -11.06
C THR A 103 -10.53 -4.12 -10.96
N TYR A 104 -9.97 -4.62 -9.86
CA TYR A 104 -9.79 -6.06 -9.68
C TYR A 104 -11.10 -6.81 -9.47
N GLY A 105 -12.06 -6.19 -8.78
CA GLY A 105 -13.42 -6.73 -8.65
C GLY A 105 -14.09 -6.93 -10.01
N SER A 106 -13.84 -6.04 -10.98
CA SER A 106 -14.39 -6.14 -12.34
C SER A 106 -13.87 -7.35 -13.15
N TYR A 107 -12.75 -7.95 -12.73
CA TYR A 107 -12.16 -9.13 -13.37
C TYR A 107 -12.62 -10.45 -12.76
N LEU A 108 -13.35 -10.42 -11.64
CA LEU A 108 -13.84 -11.61 -10.97
C LEU A 108 -15.09 -12.18 -11.65
N ASP A 109 -15.22 -13.50 -11.62
CA ASP A 109 -16.45 -14.19 -12.02
C ASP A 109 -17.56 -13.91 -10.99
N LYS A 110 -18.81 -13.75 -11.45
CA LYS A 110 -20.00 -13.53 -10.61
C LYS A 110 -20.26 -14.64 -9.58
N LYS A 111 -19.67 -15.83 -9.78
CA LYS A 111 -19.75 -16.96 -8.83
C LYS A 111 -18.83 -16.81 -7.62
N GLN A 112 -17.89 -15.86 -7.64
CA GLN A 112 -16.93 -15.68 -6.56
C GLN A 112 -17.57 -15.01 -5.34
N ASN A 113 -17.24 -15.51 -4.15
CA ASN A 113 -17.71 -14.94 -2.89
C ASN A 113 -16.87 -13.70 -2.53
N LEU A 114 -17.41 -12.51 -2.81
CA LEU A 114 -16.73 -11.23 -2.55
C LEU A 114 -16.49 -10.98 -1.06
N MET A 115 -17.42 -11.39 -0.19
CA MET A 115 -17.29 -11.18 1.26
C MET A 115 -16.11 -11.98 1.83
N THR A 116 -16.01 -13.26 1.48
CA THR A 116 -14.90 -14.13 1.90
C THR A 116 -13.57 -13.62 1.35
N SER A 117 -13.56 -13.17 0.09
CA SER A 117 -12.37 -12.59 -0.55
C SER A 117 -11.91 -11.32 0.18
N ALA A 118 -12.82 -10.42 0.51
CA ALA A 118 -12.51 -9.19 1.25
C ALA A 118 -11.93 -9.48 2.65
N LEU A 119 -12.51 -10.45 3.39
CA LEU A 119 -12.00 -10.84 4.70
C LEU A 119 -10.58 -11.44 4.61
N TRP A 120 -10.30 -12.26 3.60
CA TRP A 120 -8.96 -12.80 3.38
C TRP A 120 -7.94 -11.72 3.03
N VAL A 121 -8.32 -10.74 2.19
CA VAL A 121 -7.44 -9.61 1.86
C VAL A 121 -7.08 -8.83 3.13
N ILE A 122 -8.08 -8.44 3.93
CA ILE A 122 -7.87 -7.68 5.18
C ILE A 122 -6.99 -8.47 6.16
N PHE A 123 -7.28 -9.77 6.33
CA PHE A 123 -6.53 -10.62 7.25
C PHE A 123 -5.08 -10.80 6.80
N LEU A 124 -4.85 -11.14 5.53
CA LEU A 124 -3.50 -11.38 5.00
C LEU A 124 -2.67 -10.09 4.97
N ASP A 125 -3.27 -8.96 4.57
CA ASP A 125 -2.62 -7.66 4.60
C ASP A 125 -2.14 -7.31 6.03
N THR A 126 -3.04 -7.42 7.01
CA THR A 126 -2.72 -7.19 8.43
C THR A 126 -1.65 -8.18 8.92
N ALA A 127 -1.78 -9.47 8.61
CA ALA A 127 -0.84 -10.49 9.07
C ALA A 127 0.57 -10.27 8.49
N ILE A 128 0.67 -9.92 7.21
CA ILE A 128 1.94 -9.60 6.55
C ILE A 128 2.54 -8.31 7.14
N ALA A 129 1.74 -7.28 7.38
CA ALA A 129 2.20 -6.05 8.01
C ALA A 129 2.74 -6.30 9.43
N MET A 130 2.05 -7.14 10.23
CA MET A 130 2.54 -7.54 11.55
C MET A 130 3.84 -8.33 11.47
N LEU A 131 3.95 -9.29 10.55
CA LEU A 131 5.17 -10.06 10.33
C LEU A 131 6.34 -9.16 9.87
N ALA A 132 6.06 -8.13 9.07
CA ALA A 132 7.05 -7.14 8.66
C ALA A 132 7.50 -6.27 9.82
N GLY A 133 6.55 -5.82 10.67
CA GLY A 133 6.86 -5.15 11.92
C GLY A 133 7.79 -5.97 12.80
N VAL A 134 7.51 -7.27 12.97
CA VAL A 134 8.38 -8.19 13.72
C VAL A 134 9.77 -8.25 13.10
N ALA A 135 9.87 -8.49 11.79
CA ALA A 135 11.17 -8.57 11.11
C ALA A 135 12.00 -7.27 11.26
N ILE A 136 11.37 -6.12 11.10
CA ILE A 136 12.05 -4.81 11.18
C ILE A 136 12.44 -4.51 12.62
N PHE A 137 11.49 -4.48 13.56
CA PHE A 137 11.75 -4.01 14.93
C PHE A 137 12.66 -4.96 15.70
N THR A 138 12.54 -6.28 15.54
CA THR A 138 13.46 -7.21 16.23
C THR A 138 14.90 -7.04 15.75
N THR A 139 15.11 -6.79 14.46
CA THR A 139 16.46 -6.54 13.92
C THR A 139 17.00 -5.17 14.33
N VAL A 140 16.17 -4.14 14.34
CA VAL A 140 16.54 -2.76 14.75
C VAL A 140 16.95 -2.72 16.23
N PHE A 141 16.16 -3.34 17.12
CA PHE A 141 16.43 -3.37 18.56
C PHE A 141 17.66 -4.22 18.91
N ALA A 142 17.85 -5.36 18.24
CA ALA A 142 19.03 -6.21 18.46
C ALA A 142 20.37 -5.48 18.26
N LEU A 143 20.37 -4.41 17.46
CA LEU A 143 21.58 -3.65 17.13
C LEU A 143 21.51 -2.20 17.66
N GLY A 144 20.60 -1.92 18.59
CA GLY A 144 20.52 -0.66 19.32
C GLY A 144 20.18 0.56 18.45
N ALA A 145 19.53 0.35 17.31
CA ALA A 145 19.18 1.43 16.39
C ALA A 145 17.83 2.09 16.74
N ASN A 146 17.65 3.34 16.32
CA ASN A 146 16.43 4.09 16.60
C ASN A 146 15.27 3.61 15.71
N PRO A 147 14.15 3.13 16.27
CA PRO A 147 12.99 2.70 15.49
C PRO A 147 12.21 3.85 14.82
N ALA A 148 12.44 5.11 15.20
CA ALA A 148 11.65 6.28 14.79
C ALA A 148 12.29 7.10 13.64
N GLU A 149 12.87 6.44 12.63
CA GLU A 149 13.55 7.14 11.51
C GLU A 149 12.71 7.31 10.23
N GLY A 150 11.41 6.94 10.27
CA GLY A 150 10.53 7.08 9.12
C GLY A 150 11.07 6.34 7.88
N PRO A 151 11.09 6.94 6.68
CA PRO A 151 11.68 6.32 5.48
C PRO A 151 13.15 5.93 5.65
N GLY A 152 13.90 6.65 6.50
CA GLY A 152 15.30 6.37 6.82
C GLY A 152 15.51 5.00 7.48
N LEU A 153 14.48 4.47 8.16
CA LEU A 153 14.56 3.16 8.80
C LEU A 153 14.90 2.05 7.79
N ILE A 154 14.24 2.06 6.64
CA ILE A 154 14.39 1.02 5.61
C ILE A 154 15.70 1.16 4.85
N PHE A 155 16.13 2.39 4.58
CA PHE A 155 17.22 2.66 3.64
C PHE A 155 18.54 3.13 4.28
N VAL A 156 18.53 3.44 5.57
CA VAL A 156 19.71 3.86 6.34
C VAL A 156 19.95 2.90 7.50
N VAL A 157 18.94 2.70 8.34
CA VAL A 157 19.08 1.87 9.54
C VAL A 157 19.26 0.40 9.17
N LEU A 158 18.31 -0.20 8.47
CA LEU A 158 18.34 -1.64 8.17
C LEU A 158 19.60 -2.09 7.41
N PRO A 159 20.11 -1.38 6.39
CA PRO A 159 21.35 -1.77 5.71
C PRO A 159 22.57 -1.74 6.64
N THR A 160 22.63 -0.73 7.52
CA THR A 160 23.70 -0.60 8.51
C THR A 160 23.61 -1.73 9.55
N VAL A 161 22.40 -2.07 9.95
CA VAL A 161 22.08 -3.14 10.88
C VAL A 161 22.46 -4.50 10.27
N PHE A 162 22.05 -4.79 9.03
CA PHE A 162 22.42 -6.05 8.36
C PHE A 162 23.94 -6.19 8.20
N ALA A 163 24.67 -5.11 7.91
CA ALA A 163 26.13 -5.14 7.75
C ALA A 163 26.88 -5.61 9.02
N GLN A 164 26.29 -5.46 10.20
CA GLN A 164 26.87 -5.91 11.48
C GLN A 164 26.60 -7.39 11.76
N MET A 165 25.70 -8.02 11.00
CA MET A 165 25.33 -9.42 11.17
C MET A 165 26.26 -10.35 10.39
N ALA A 166 26.54 -11.54 10.93
CA ALA A 166 27.15 -12.61 10.16
C ALA A 166 26.30 -12.93 8.92
N GLY A 167 26.92 -12.88 7.74
CA GLY A 167 26.23 -13.02 6.45
C GLY A 167 25.39 -11.78 6.07
N GLY A 168 25.73 -10.60 6.57
CA GLY A 168 24.95 -9.36 6.38
C GLY A 168 24.54 -9.04 4.95
N ALA A 169 25.42 -9.30 3.98
CA ALA A 169 25.11 -9.13 2.56
C ALA A 169 23.92 -10.00 2.11
N ILE A 170 23.80 -11.23 2.62
CA ILE A 170 22.68 -12.13 2.31
C ILE A 170 21.38 -11.55 2.87
N TRP A 171 21.37 -11.15 4.14
CA TRP A 171 20.18 -10.58 4.80
C TRP A 171 19.73 -9.27 4.14
N SER A 172 20.67 -8.38 3.85
CA SER A 172 20.39 -7.13 3.13
C SER A 172 19.84 -7.40 1.73
N THR A 173 20.43 -8.35 0.99
CA THR A 173 19.95 -8.71 -0.36
C THR A 173 18.54 -9.29 -0.32
N MET A 174 18.27 -10.20 0.61
CA MET A 174 16.94 -10.78 0.82
C MET A 174 15.90 -9.70 1.14
N PHE A 175 16.24 -8.77 2.02
CA PHE A 175 15.35 -7.67 2.40
C PHE A 175 15.03 -6.75 1.21
N PHE A 176 16.04 -6.33 0.43
CA PHE A 176 15.79 -5.46 -0.72
C PHE A 176 15.08 -6.17 -1.88
N ILE A 177 15.31 -7.48 -2.07
CA ILE A 177 14.53 -8.28 -3.03
C ILE A 177 13.07 -8.35 -2.59
N LEU A 178 12.80 -8.57 -1.30
CA LEU A 178 11.45 -8.55 -0.74
C LEU A 178 10.79 -7.18 -0.95
N LEU A 179 11.48 -6.10 -0.58
CA LEU A 179 10.96 -4.74 -0.71
C LEU A 179 10.66 -4.40 -2.17
N PHE A 180 11.56 -4.77 -3.09
CA PHE A 180 11.35 -4.60 -4.52
C PHE A 180 10.13 -5.37 -5.02
N MET A 181 9.96 -6.64 -4.61
CA MET A 181 8.81 -7.44 -5.00
C MET A 181 7.49 -6.84 -4.48
N ALA A 182 7.46 -6.44 -3.21
CA ALA A 182 6.28 -5.82 -2.60
C ALA A 182 5.91 -4.49 -3.30
N ALA A 183 6.90 -3.64 -3.56
CA ALA A 183 6.70 -2.38 -4.28
C ALA A 183 6.20 -2.63 -5.70
N LEU A 184 6.78 -3.61 -6.41
CA LEU A 184 6.41 -3.94 -7.78
C LEU A 184 4.96 -4.43 -7.89
N THR A 185 4.51 -5.32 -7.00
CA THR A 185 3.11 -5.79 -6.99
C THR A 185 2.11 -4.66 -6.76
N SER A 186 2.43 -3.72 -5.85
CA SER A 186 1.56 -2.57 -5.57
C SER A 186 1.53 -1.58 -6.73
N ALA A 187 2.68 -1.28 -7.33
CA ALA A 187 2.78 -0.36 -8.47
C ALA A 187 2.04 -0.88 -9.71
N ILE A 188 2.12 -2.19 -9.99
CA ILE A 188 1.34 -2.85 -11.05
C ILE A 188 -0.16 -2.64 -10.81
N SER A 189 -0.60 -2.82 -9.57
CA SER A 189 -2.00 -2.66 -9.17
C SER A 189 -2.53 -1.24 -9.43
N ILE A 190 -1.76 -0.23 -9.06
CA ILE A 190 -2.13 1.18 -9.21
C ILE A 190 -2.15 1.60 -10.68
N LEU A 191 -1.15 1.19 -11.48
CA LEU A 191 -1.12 1.50 -12.92
C LEU A 191 -2.24 0.78 -13.70
N GLU A 192 -2.68 -0.39 -13.23
CA GLU A 192 -3.81 -1.10 -13.84
C GLU A 192 -5.13 -0.32 -13.73
N VAL A 193 -5.34 0.46 -12.66
CA VAL A 193 -6.56 1.27 -12.49
C VAL A 193 -6.76 2.23 -13.66
N VAL A 194 -5.74 3.03 -13.95
CA VAL A 194 -5.82 4.02 -15.04
C VAL A 194 -5.84 3.32 -16.40
N THR A 195 -5.08 2.23 -16.54
CA THR A 195 -5.09 1.40 -17.76
C THR A 195 -6.49 0.87 -18.05
N ALA A 196 -7.15 0.26 -17.07
CA ALA A 196 -8.48 -0.32 -17.19
C ALA A 196 -9.53 0.73 -17.57
N TYR A 197 -9.51 1.90 -16.91
CA TYR A 197 -10.43 3.00 -17.23
C TYR A 197 -10.36 3.41 -18.71
N PHE A 198 -9.16 3.59 -19.27
CA PHE A 198 -9.03 4.00 -20.68
C PHE A 198 -9.34 2.87 -21.67
N ILE A 199 -9.17 1.61 -21.27
CA ILE A 199 -9.65 0.48 -22.07
C ILE A 199 -11.18 0.49 -22.11
N ASP A 200 -11.82 0.48 -20.94
CA ASP A 200 -13.26 0.25 -20.81
C ASP A 200 -14.09 1.47 -21.24
N GLN A 201 -13.65 2.68 -20.92
CA GLN A 201 -14.41 3.91 -21.15
C GLN A 201 -14.01 4.66 -22.42
N LYS A 202 -12.77 4.46 -22.90
CA LYS A 202 -12.24 5.14 -24.09
C LYS A 202 -11.92 4.20 -25.25
N GLY A 203 -12.08 2.88 -25.08
CA GLY A 203 -11.83 1.89 -26.13
C GLY A 203 -10.36 1.79 -26.55
N TRP A 204 -9.42 2.23 -25.71
CA TRP A 204 -8.00 2.15 -26.04
C TRP A 204 -7.50 0.72 -25.99
N SER A 205 -6.49 0.41 -26.80
CA SER A 205 -5.76 -0.85 -26.61
C SER A 205 -4.97 -0.82 -25.30
N ARG A 206 -4.93 -1.96 -24.61
CA ARG A 206 -4.19 -2.12 -23.35
C ARG A 206 -2.75 -1.63 -23.45
N LYS A 207 -2.03 -2.04 -24.50
CA LYS A 207 -0.64 -1.61 -24.75
C LYS A 207 -0.53 -0.08 -24.85
N LYS A 208 -1.44 0.58 -25.57
CA LYS A 208 -1.42 2.05 -25.69
C LYS A 208 -1.66 2.71 -24.34
N ALA A 209 -2.71 2.31 -23.62
CA ALA A 209 -3.04 2.88 -22.31
C ALA A 209 -1.89 2.70 -21.31
N THR A 210 -1.37 1.48 -21.16
CA THR A 210 -0.29 1.19 -20.21
C THR A 210 0.99 1.95 -20.52
N ILE A 211 1.44 2.00 -21.78
CA ILE A 211 2.67 2.73 -22.14
C ILE A 211 2.49 4.23 -21.91
N GLN A 212 1.34 4.79 -22.31
CA GLN A 212 1.10 6.23 -22.18
C GLN A 212 1.03 6.66 -20.70
N PHE A 213 0.26 5.94 -19.87
CA PHE A 213 0.18 6.27 -18.45
C PHE A 213 1.44 5.89 -17.67
N GLY A 214 2.12 4.82 -18.06
CA GLY A 214 3.43 4.48 -17.53
C GLY A 214 4.47 5.59 -17.79
N ALA A 215 4.48 6.16 -19.00
CA ALA A 215 5.32 7.31 -19.33
C ALA A 215 4.94 8.56 -18.53
N VAL A 216 3.64 8.90 -18.43
CA VAL A 216 3.18 10.05 -17.63
C VAL A 216 3.59 9.90 -16.16
N ILE A 217 3.37 8.74 -15.54
CA ILE A 217 3.76 8.47 -14.16
C ILE A 217 5.28 8.55 -13.99
N THR A 218 6.05 8.05 -14.96
CA THR A 218 7.51 8.14 -14.93
C THR A 218 7.98 9.59 -14.94
N VAL A 219 7.42 10.42 -15.81
CA VAL A 219 7.73 11.86 -15.88
C VAL A 219 7.37 12.57 -14.58
N VAL A 220 6.17 12.34 -14.04
CA VAL A 220 5.75 12.94 -12.76
C VAL A 220 6.67 12.51 -11.62
N GLY A 221 6.99 11.23 -11.52
CA GLY A 221 7.90 10.74 -10.47
C GLY A 221 9.34 11.22 -10.64
N ALA A 222 9.79 11.54 -11.86
CA ALA A 222 11.09 12.19 -12.06
C ALA A 222 11.12 13.58 -11.41
N PHE A 223 10.06 14.38 -11.54
CA PHE A 223 9.93 15.64 -10.81
C PHE A 223 9.89 15.44 -9.30
N CYS A 224 9.25 14.37 -8.81
CA CYS A 224 9.31 14.03 -7.38
C CYS A 224 10.76 13.76 -6.94
N SER A 225 11.51 12.97 -7.71
CA SER A 225 12.92 12.70 -7.43
C SER A 225 13.78 13.95 -7.44
N PHE A 226 13.60 14.85 -8.41
CA PHE A 226 14.38 16.09 -8.51
C PHE A 226 14.16 17.01 -7.31
N SER A 227 12.95 17.02 -6.74
CA SER A 227 12.62 17.85 -5.59
C SER A 227 13.37 17.47 -4.30
N LEU A 228 13.90 16.24 -4.21
CA LEU A 228 14.66 15.77 -3.04
C LEU A 228 16.14 16.17 -3.09
N GLY A 229 16.69 16.41 -4.29
CA GLY A 229 18.14 16.54 -4.51
C GLY A 229 18.68 17.94 -4.81
N GLY A 230 17.87 18.98 -4.62
CA GLY A 230 18.22 20.35 -5.04
C GLY A 230 18.10 20.56 -6.56
N GLY A 231 17.40 19.67 -7.27
CA GLY A 231 16.99 19.87 -8.65
C GLY A 231 15.78 20.79 -8.75
N ILE A 232 14.97 20.59 -9.78
CA ILE A 232 13.74 21.37 -9.98
C ILE A 232 12.72 20.99 -8.89
N ASN A 233 12.35 21.95 -8.05
CA ASN A 233 11.23 21.81 -7.12
C ASN A 233 10.05 22.70 -7.54
N ILE A 234 9.07 22.11 -8.22
CA ILE A 234 7.90 22.87 -8.71
C ILE A 234 6.98 23.37 -7.60
N THR A 235 7.11 22.86 -6.37
CA THR A 235 6.36 23.31 -5.19
C THR A 235 7.20 24.15 -4.24
N GLU A 236 8.29 24.74 -4.72
CA GLU A 236 9.14 25.64 -3.91
C GLU A 236 8.33 26.79 -3.31
N PHE A 237 7.32 27.31 -4.02
CA PHE A 237 6.40 28.34 -3.53
C PHE A 237 5.57 27.92 -2.30
N MET A 238 5.46 26.61 -2.03
CA MET A 238 4.78 26.06 -0.85
C MET A 238 5.75 25.75 0.30
N GLY A 239 7.06 25.96 0.11
CA GLY A 239 8.07 25.66 1.11
C GLY A 239 8.30 24.16 1.35
N MET A 240 7.94 23.29 0.39
CA MET A 240 8.09 21.84 0.53
C MET A 240 8.53 21.15 -0.77
N PRO A 241 9.19 19.98 -0.70
CA PRO A 241 9.50 19.16 -1.87
C PRO A 241 8.25 18.68 -2.59
N PHE A 242 8.29 18.61 -3.93
CA PHE A 242 7.20 18.08 -4.74
C PHE A 242 6.87 16.62 -4.41
N MET A 243 7.87 15.82 -3.99
CA MET A 243 7.66 14.46 -3.47
C MET A 243 6.67 14.46 -2.31
N ASP A 244 6.91 15.32 -1.31
CA ASP A 244 6.07 15.41 -0.12
C ASP A 244 4.69 15.95 -0.49
N PHE A 245 4.62 16.94 -1.39
CA PHE A 245 3.33 17.46 -1.87
C PHE A 245 2.47 16.37 -2.51
N MET A 246 3.05 15.54 -3.36
CA MET A 246 2.35 14.44 -4.02
C MET A 246 1.90 13.36 -3.02
N ASP A 247 2.74 13.03 -2.03
CA ASP A 247 2.35 12.10 -0.97
C ASP A 247 1.21 12.67 -0.11
N TYR A 248 1.30 13.92 0.33
CA TYR A 248 0.22 14.57 1.08
C TYR A 248 -1.08 14.62 0.27
N LEU A 249 -1.02 15.06 -0.99
CA LEU A 249 -2.19 15.14 -1.86
C LEU A 249 -2.87 13.77 -2.01
N SER A 250 -2.09 12.73 -2.27
CA SER A 250 -2.59 11.37 -2.46
C SER A 250 -3.12 10.78 -1.15
N SER A 251 -2.22 10.60 -0.17
CA SER A 251 -2.44 9.82 1.04
C SER A 251 -3.39 10.52 2.02
N LYS A 252 -3.32 11.85 2.14
CA LYS A 252 -4.14 12.61 3.10
C LYS A 252 -5.49 13.06 2.54
N TYR A 253 -5.60 13.28 1.23
CA TYR A 253 -6.81 13.84 0.62
C TYR A 253 -7.47 12.91 -0.40
N MET A 254 -6.78 12.52 -1.47
CA MET A 254 -7.42 11.79 -2.57
C MET A 254 -7.97 10.43 -2.13
N LEU A 255 -7.21 9.64 -1.37
CA LEU A 255 -7.68 8.31 -0.93
C LEU A 255 -8.86 8.39 0.05
N PRO A 256 -8.80 9.19 1.13
CA PRO A 256 -9.95 9.29 2.05
C PRO A 256 -11.19 9.87 1.36
N ILE A 257 -11.04 10.89 0.50
CA ILE A 257 -12.16 11.48 -0.24
C ILE A 257 -12.74 10.46 -1.23
N GLY A 258 -11.90 9.73 -1.98
CA GLY A 258 -12.34 8.68 -2.89
C GLY A 258 -13.10 7.56 -2.17
N GLY A 259 -12.61 7.14 -1.01
CA GLY A 259 -13.29 6.17 -0.14
C GLY A 259 -14.63 6.68 0.36
N MET A 260 -14.67 7.93 0.86
CA MET A 260 -15.90 8.58 1.34
C MET A 260 -16.94 8.73 0.22
N LEU A 261 -16.55 9.20 -0.96
CA LEU A 261 -17.45 9.35 -2.11
C LEU A 261 -18.00 7.99 -2.57
N THR A 262 -17.18 6.95 -2.55
CA THR A 262 -17.63 5.57 -2.84
C THR A 262 -18.66 5.10 -1.82
N ALA A 263 -18.43 5.34 -0.53
CA ALA A 263 -19.39 5.00 0.52
C ALA A 263 -20.72 5.77 0.37
N ILE A 264 -20.66 7.08 0.09
CA ILE A 264 -21.85 7.91 -0.15
C ILE A 264 -22.62 7.41 -1.39
N PHE A 265 -21.93 7.04 -2.46
CA PHE A 265 -22.54 6.47 -3.66
C PHE A 265 -23.31 5.18 -3.34
N VAL A 266 -22.71 4.26 -2.57
CA VAL A 266 -23.36 3.01 -2.14
C VAL A 266 -24.60 3.32 -1.30
N LEU A 267 -24.49 4.23 -0.33
CA LEU A 267 -25.57 4.54 0.60
C LEU A 267 -26.74 5.29 -0.06
N LYS A 268 -26.46 6.28 -0.92
CA LYS A 268 -27.49 7.18 -1.47
C LYS A 268 -27.95 6.82 -2.88
N LYS A 269 -27.07 6.37 -3.78
CA LYS A 269 -27.40 6.19 -5.20
C LYS A 269 -27.62 4.73 -5.57
N TRP A 270 -26.72 3.83 -5.18
CA TRP A 270 -26.89 2.41 -5.46
C TRP A 270 -27.96 1.80 -4.56
N GLY A 271 -27.94 2.18 -3.28
CA GLY A 271 -28.90 1.75 -2.26
C GLY A 271 -28.48 0.45 -1.59
N ILE A 272 -28.65 0.40 -0.27
CA ILE A 272 -28.24 -0.74 0.58
C ILE A 272 -28.87 -2.07 0.10
N SER A 273 -30.12 -2.05 -0.37
CA SER A 273 -30.81 -3.25 -0.85
C SER A 273 -30.15 -3.86 -2.08
N ASN A 274 -29.76 -3.04 -3.06
CA ASN A 274 -29.10 -3.50 -4.29
C ASN A 274 -27.67 -3.97 -3.99
N TYR A 275 -26.95 -3.25 -3.13
CA TYR A 275 -25.63 -3.68 -2.66
C TYR A 275 -25.70 -5.05 -1.96
N LEU A 276 -26.66 -5.26 -1.06
CA LEU A 276 -26.85 -6.54 -0.37
C LEU A 276 -27.27 -7.65 -1.33
N ALA A 277 -28.07 -7.35 -2.35
CA ALA A 277 -28.44 -8.32 -3.38
C ALA A 277 -27.20 -8.76 -4.20
N GLU A 278 -26.36 -7.81 -4.59
CA GLU A 278 -25.12 -8.12 -5.32
C GLU A 278 -24.12 -8.88 -4.45
N LEU A 279 -23.98 -8.50 -3.17
CA LEU A 279 -23.10 -9.18 -2.23
C LEU A 279 -23.47 -10.64 -2.01
N LYS A 280 -24.76 -11.00 -2.17
CA LYS A 280 -25.26 -12.38 -2.07
C LYS A 280 -24.87 -13.25 -3.26
N ASN A 281 -24.55 -12.67 -4.41
CA ASN A 281 -24.07 -13.43 -5.56
C ASN A 281 -22.76 -14.14 -5.17
N GLY A 282 -22.67 -15.44 -5.45
CA GLY A 282 -21.52 -16.27 -5.07
C GLY A 282 -21.44 -16.68 -3.60
N MET A 283 -22.41 -16.28 -2.75
CA MET A 283 -22.51 -16.74 -1.35
C MET A 283 -23.48 -17.93 -1.24
N GLU A 284 -23.06 -19.12 -1.66
CA GLU A 284 -23.84 -20.34 -1.38
C GLU A 284 -23.79 -20.66 0.13
N GLY A 285 -24.93 -20.57 0.83
CA GLY A 285 -25.12 -21.14 2.17
C GLY A 285 -24.72 -20.28 3.38
N LYS A 286 -24.19 -19.07 3.23
CA LYS A 286 -23.94 -18.14 4.35
C LYS A 286 -24.74 -16.85 4.19
N ASN A 287 -25.90 -16.79 4.84
CA ASN A 287 -26.66 -15.54 4.98
C ASN A 287 -25.86 -14.56 5.83
N VAL A 288 -25.19 -13.60 5.20
CA VAL A 288 -24.75 -12.38 5.90
C VAL A 288 -26.02 -11.73 6.44
N SER A 289 -26.16 -11.66 7.77
CA SER A 289 -27.40 -11.14 8.35
C SER A 289 -27.56 -9.67 7.92
N PRO A 290 -28.71 -9.27 7.38
CA PRO A 290 -28.97 -7.87 7.03
C PRO A 290 -28.78 -6.93 8.22
N GLN A 291 -28.94 -7.46 9.44
CA GLN A 291 -28.72 -6.76 10.71
C GLN A 291 -27.23 -6.48 10.98
N LEU A 292 -26.29 -7.36 10.62
CA LEU A 292 -24.85 -7.12 10.80
C LEU A 292 -24.37 -6.00 9.86
N VAL A 293 -24.80 -6.04 8.59
CA VAL A 293 -24.44 -5.00 7.60
C VAL A 293 -25.13 -3.68 7.94
N LYS A 294 -26.40 -3.71 8.36
CA LYS A 294 -27.10 -2.53 8.84
C LYS A 294 -26.43 -1.99 10.12
N ALA A 295 -26.02 -2.82 11.07
CA ALA A 295 -25.30 -2.36 12.27
C ALA A 295 -23.96 -1.68 11.91
N ILE A 296 -23.17 -2.25 11.01
CA ILE A 296 -21.90 -1.65 10.55
C ILE A 296 -22.14 -0.34 9.78
N LEU A 297 -23.15 -0.27 8.91
CA LEU A 297 -23.41 0.90 8.06
C LEU A 297 -24.31 1.98 8.69
N THR A 298 -25.13 1.66 9.69
CA THR A 298 -26.10 2.60 10.30
C THR A 298 -25.79 2.98 11.75
N LYS A 299 -24.94 2.23 12.49
CA LYS A 299 -24.44 2.72 13.80
C LYS A 299 -23.30 3.74 13.67
N GLY A 300 -22.87 4.07 12.45
CA GLY A 300 -22.35 5.41 12.16
C GLY A 300 -23.54 6.36 12.09
N ASN A 301 -23.95 6.91 13.24
CA ASN A 301 -25.08 7.83 13.33
C ASN A 301 -24.86 9.00 12.35
N ILE A 302 -25.52 8.97 11.19
CA ILE A 302 -25.43 10.02 10.16
C ILE A 302 -25.86 11.38 10.75
N ASN A 303 -26.63 11.37 11.85
CA ASN A 303 -26.99 12.58 12.61
C ASN A 303 -25.89 13.08 13.58
N ALA A 304 -24.85 12.30 13.87
CA ALA A 304 -23.69 12.75 14.65
C ALA A 304 -22.67 13.47 13.75
N LEU A 305 -22.52 13.05 12.49
CA LEU A 305 -21.66 13.72 11.50
C LEU A 305 -22.24 15.06 11.03
N SER A 306 -23.56 15.26 11.06
CA SER A 306 -24.17 16.56 10.77
C SER A 306 -24.15 17.53 11.96
N LYS A 307 -23.97 17.04 13.19
CA LYS A 307 -23.86 17.89 14.39
C LYS A 307 -22.41 18.21 14.79
N GLY A 308 -21.43 17.46 14.30
CA GLY A 308 -19.99 17.68 14.58
C GLY A 308 -19.28 18.67 13.65
N PHE A 309 -19.97 19.27 12.68
CA PHE A 309 -19.43 20.32 11.79
C PHE A 309 -20.07 21.71 12.03
N VAL A 310 -20.93 21.82 13.04
CA VAL A 310 -21.44 23.10 13.56
C VAL A 310 -21.37 23.04 15.08
N GLN A 311 -20.14 23.01 15.60
CA GLN A 311 -19.74 23.55 16.90
C GLN A 311 -18.23 23.66 16.94
#